data_AF-A0A3D2CRZ3-F1
#
_entry.id   AF-A0A3D2CRZ3-F1
#
_cell.length_a   1.000
_cell.length_b   1.000
_cell.length_c   1.000
_cell.angle_alpha   90.00
_cell.angle_beta   90.00
_cell.angle_gamma   90.00
#
_symmetry.space_group_name_H-M   'P 1'
#
loop_
_entity.id
_entity.type
_entity.pdbx_description
1 polymer ?
#
loop_
_entity_poly.entity_id
_entity_poly.type
_entity_poly.pdbx_seq_one_letter_code
_entity_poly.pdbx_strand_id
1 'polypeptide(L)' 'PIIFSIGPIALRWYGMMYLIGFLVAMFLANRAADKSASEWTRDQVSDLLFYSFLGV' A
#
# COMPACT_ATOMS: atom_id res chain seq x y z
N PRO A 1 14.88 11.40 -9.41
CA PRO A 1 14.91 10.92 -10.81
C PRO A 1 13.51 10.50 -11.32
N ILE A 2 13.27 10.67 -12.61
CA ILE A 2 12.00 10.32 -13.29
C ILE A 2 12.16 8.91 -13.87
N ILE A 3 11.16 8.05 -13.68
CA ILE A 3 11.14 6.69 -14.22
C ILE A 3 10.61 6.72 -15.64
N PHE A 4 9.41 7.28 -15.83
CA PHE A 4 8.84 7.56 -17.14
C PHE A 4 7.86 8.73 -17.03
N SER A 5 7.69 9.47 -18.11
CA SER A 5 6.71 10.58 -18.20
C SER A 5 5.71 10.27 -19.30
N ILE A 6 4.42 10.32 -18.96
CA ILE A 6 3.33 10.26 -19.94
C ILE A 6 2.70 11.65 -19.97
N GLY A 7 3.05 12.45 -21.00
CA GLY A 7 2.61 13.83 -21.11
C GLY A 7 3.02 14.68 -19.90
N PRO A 8 2.09 15.38 -19.21
CA PRO A 8 2.39 16.22 -18.04
C PRO A 8 2.65 15.42 -16.75
N ILE A 9 2.41 14.11 -16.74
CA ILE A 9 2.54 13.26 -15.54
C ILE A 9 3.92 12.58 -15.58
N ALA A 10 4.81 13.02 -14.70
CA ALA A 10 6.13 12.41 -14.51
C ALA A 10 6.11 11.46 -13.30
N LEU A 11 6.22 10.15 -13.54
CA LEU A 11 6.38 9.19 -12.47
C LEU A 11 7.80 9.28 -11.92
N ARG A 12 7.93 9.61 -10.64
CA ARG A 12 9.23 9.76 -9.95
C ARG A 12 9.55 8.51 -9.14
N TRP A 13 10.84 8.23 -8.96
CA TRP A 13 11.30 7.11 -8.12
C TRP A 13 10.76 7.16 -6.69
N TYR A 14 10.61 8.35 -6.11
CA TYR A 14 10.03 8.49 -4.77
C TYR A 14 8.57 8.01 -4.74
N GLY A 15 7.75 8.38 -5.72
CA GLY A 15 6.37 7.91 -5.83
C GLY A 15 6.29 6.38 -6.03
N MET A 16 7.19 5.83 -6.85
CA MET A 16 7.30 4.37 -7.03
C MET A 16 7.69 3.66 -5.73
N MET A 17 8.63 4.21 -4.96
CA MET A 17 9.03 3.65 -3.67
C MET A 17 7.90 3.65 -2.66
N TYR A 18 7.11 4.73 -2.59
CA TYR A 18 5.91 4.75 -1.74
C TYR A 18 4.88 3.71 -2.18
N LEU A 19 4.63 3.57 -3.48
CA LEU A 19 3.71 2.56 -4.01
C LEU A 19 4.17 1.14 -3.67
N ILE A 20 5.45 0.83 -3.90
CA ILE A 20 6.02 -0.48 -3.57
C ILE A 20 5.94 -0.74 -2.07
N GLY A 21 6.31 0.24 -1.22
CA GLY A 21 6.21 0.11 0.23
C GLY A 21 4.78 -0.17 0.70
N PHE A 22 3.81 0.54 0.12
CA PHE A 22 2.39 0.35 0.41
C PHE A 22 1.90 -1.05 -0.02
N LEU A 23 2.27 -1.51 -1.22
CA LEU A 23 1.93 -2.85 -1.71
C LEU A 23 2.51 -3.96 -0.82
N VAL A 24 3.78 -3.82 -0.41
CA VAL A 24 4.44 -4.79 0.49
C VAL A 24 3.77 -4.78 1.87
N ALA A 25 3.44 -3.60 2.42
CA ALA A 25 2.74 -3.48 3.68
C ALA A 25 1.35 -4.13 3.63
N MET A 26 0.56 -3.86 2.59
CA MET A 26 -0.73 -4.51 2.37
C MET A 26 -0.61 -6.02 2.25
N PHE A 27 0.38 -6.53 1.51
CA PHE A 27 0.57 -7.96 1.36
C PHE A 27 0.91 -8.65 2.70
N LEU A 28 1.84 -8.07 3.45
CA LEU A 28 2.24 -8.59 4.76
C LEU A 28 1.11 -8.53 5.78
N ALA A 29 0.36 -7.42 5.81
CA ALA A 29 -0.73 -7.23 6.74
C ALA A 29 -1.90 -8.17 6.44
N ASN A 30 -2.27 -8.36 5.16
CA ASN A 30 -3.26 -9.36 4.76
C ASN A 30 -2.82 -10.78 5.12
N ARG A 31 -1.53 -11.12 4.92
CA ARG A 31 -0.98 -12.42 5.32
C ARG A 31 -0.97 -12.61 6.85
N ALA A 32 -0.82 -11.53 7.62
CA ALA A 32 -0.95 -11.55 9.07
C ALA A 32 -2.41 -11.75 9.50
N ALA A 33 -3.36 -11.08 8.84
CA ALA A 33 -4.80 -11.24 9.05
C ALA A 33 -5.23 -12.70 8.86
N ASP A 34 -4.76 -13.35 7.79
CA ASP A 34 -5.05 -14.77 7.51
C ASP A 34 -4.59 -15.73 8.62
N LYS A 35 -3.52 -15.35 9.34
CA LYS A 35 -2.98 -16.13 10.46
C LYS A 35 -3.60 -15.78 11.80
N SER A 36 -4.44 -14.75 11.85
CA SER A 36 -4.98 -14.18 13.07
C SER A 36 -6.13 -14.98 13.69
N ALA A 37 -6.32 -16.26 13.32
CA ALA A 37 -7.36 -17.13 13.85
C ALA A 37 -8.77 -16.49 13.85
N SER A 38 -9.09 -15.74 12.79
CA SER A 38 -10.36 -15.01 12.59
C SER A 38 -10.58 -13.73 13.42
N GLU A 39 -9.57 -13.22 14.13
CA GLU A 39 -9.71 -11.93 14.84
C GLU A 39 -9.66 -10.72 13.90
N TRP A 40 -8.98 -10.84 12.75
CA TRP A 40 -8.85 -9.79 11.75
C TRP A 40 -9.21 -10.33 10.37
N THR A 41 -10.11 -9.63 9.67
CA THR A 41 -10.40 -9.92 8.27
C THR A 41 -9.50 -9.13 7.33
N ARG A 42 -9.27 -9.64 6.11
CA ARG A 42 -8.49 -8.94 5.08
C ARG A 42 -9.07 -7.55 4.74
N ASP A 43 -10.40 -7.43 4.77
CA ASP A 43 -11.09 -6.17 4.51
C ASP A 43 -10.79 -5.14 5.61
N GLN A 44 -10.86 -5.53 6.89
CA GLN A 44 -10.52 -4.65 8.01
C GLN A 44 -9.07 -4.16 7.96
N VAL A 45 -8.14 -5.03 7.59
CA VAL A 45 -6.73 -4.68 7.48
C VAL A 45 -6.46 -3.77 6.28
N SER A 46 -7.14 -4.02 5.15
CA SER A 46 -7.05 -3.17 3.97
C SER A 46 -7.66 -1.79 4.22
N ASP A 47 -8.80 -1.72 4.90
CA ASP A 47 -9.45 -0.47 5.30
C ASP A 47 -8.54 0.34 6.23
N LEU A 48 -7.95 -0.30 7.24
CA LEU A 48 -7.05 0.37 8.19
C LEU A 48 -5.81 0.95 7.49
N LEU A 49 -5.21 0.19 6.57
CA LEU A 49 -4.09 0.67 5.76
C LEU A 49 -4.50 1.80 4.81
N PHE A 50 -5.69 1.72 4.22
CA PHE A 50 -6.21 2.77 3.35
C PHE A 50 -6.50 4.06 4.11
N TYR A 51 -7.14 3.98 5.28
CA TYR A 51 -7.36 5.14 6.15
C TYR A 51 -6.04 5.73 6.68
N SER A 52 -5.06 4.89 7.00
CA SER A 52 -3.73 5.34 7.39
C SER A 52 -3.03 6.07 6.24
N PHE A 53 -3.22 5.61 5.00
CA PHE A 53 -2.70 6.28 3.81
C PHE A 53 -3.41 7.61 3.51
N LEU A 54 -4.73 7.70 3.72
CA LEU A 54 -5.49 8.95 3.59
C LEU A 54 -5.19 9.98 4.68
N GLY A 55 -4.77 9.53 5.87
CA GLY A 55 -4.41 10.41 6.98
C GLY A 55 -3.02 11.06 6.86
N VAL A 56 -2.20 10.61 5.90
CA VAL A 56 -0.89 11.18 5.54
C VAL A 56 -1.07 12.28 4.50
#